data_AF-A0A3S1H8U4-F1
#
_entry.id   AF-A0A3S1H8U4-F1
#
_cell.length_a   1.000
_cell.length_b   1.000
_cell.length_c   1.000
_cell.angle_alpha   90.00
_cell.angle_beta   90.00
_cell.angle_gamma   90.00
#
_symmetry.space_group_name_H-M   'P 1'
#
loop_
_entity.id
_entity.type
_entity.pdbx_description
1 polymer ?
#
loop_
_entity_poly.entity_id
_entity_poly.type
_entity_poly.pdbx_seq_one_letter_code
_entity_poly.pdbx_strand_id
1 'polypeptide(L)'
;WKDGELPRLLALAAEKQAYGPLHFGGIHDETGKMLGCYAFYGQADGIANLLQIQASGSHWGATLDALIAAARDLGCVGIAGQTQSRFMPQLFGYKNVFFHYAGGTMVRSRIAEVTEAVRSGDIFIGGLMGDRWTRLSSDDFGRV
;
A
#
# COMPACT_ATOMS: atom_id res chain seq x y z
N TRP A 1 -11.96 10.98 5.54
CA TRP A 1 -12.00 11.58 4.22
C TRP A 1 -13.29 12.36 4.08
N LYS A 2 -13.25 13.59 3.56
CA LYS A 2 -14.43 14.34 3.11
C LYS A 2 -14.84 13.84 1.72
N ASP A 3 -16.07 14.14 1.30
CA ASP A 3 -16.56 13.74 -0.02
C ASP A 3 -15.67 14.32 -1.14
N GLY A 4 -15.31 13.48 -2.12
CA GLY A 4 -14.38 13.83 -3.20
C GLY A 4 -12.89 13.88 -2.84
N GLU A 5 -12.52 13.84 -1.55
CA GLU A 5 -11.11 13.93 -1.11
C GLU A 5 -10.28 12.72 -1.55
N LEU A 6 -10.85 11.50 -1.47
CA LEU A 6 -10.18 10.27 -1.89
C LEU A 6 -9.92 10.21 -3.40
N PRO A 7 -10.92 10.40 -4.30
CA PRO A 7 -10.67 10.50 -5.73
C PRO A 7 -9.62 11.55 -6.11
N ARG A 8 -9.60 12.71 -5.44
CA ARG A 8 -8.61 13.77 -5.70
C ARG A 8 -7.19 13.34 -5.32
N LEU A 9 -7.00 12.71 -4.16
CA LEU A 9 -5.68 12.25 -3.73
C LEU A 9 -5.20 11.06 -4.57
N LEU A 10 -6.10 10.18 -5.03
CA LEU A 10 -5.77 9.12 -5.98
C LEU A 10 -5.38 9.67 -7.37
N ALA A 11 -6.04 10.73 -7.85
CA ALA A 11 -5.67 11.39 -9.11
C ALA A 11 -4.26 12.00 -9.03
N LEU A 12 -3.96 12.75 -7.96
CA LEU A 12 -2.63 13.32 -7.71
C LEU A 12 -1.56 12.23 -7.53
N ALA A 13 -1.92 11.09 -6.92
CA ALA A 13 -1.05 9.93 -6.79
C ALA A 13 -0.75 9.26 -8.14
N ALA A 14 -1.70 9.26 -9.09
CA ALA A 14 -1.51 8.71 -10.43
C ALA A 14 -0.61 9.57 -11.34
N GLU A 15 -0.34 10.83 -10.98
CA GLU A 15 0.61 11.68 -11.72
C GLU A 15 2.09 11.30 -11.51
N LYS A 16 2.40 10.49 -10.48
CA LYS A 16 3.76 10.03 -10.15
C LYS A 16 4.27 9.01 -11.18
N GLN A 17 5.47 9.24 -11.70
CA GLN A 17 6.04 8.47 -12.81
C GLN A 17 7.20 7.55 -12.40
N ALA A 18 7.91 7.87 -11.31
CA ALA A 18 9.18 7.20 -10.94
C ALA A 18 9.13 5.67 -10.78
N TYR A 19 7.93 5.09 -10.56
CA TYR A 19 7.73 3.66 -10.33
C TYR A 19 6.77 3.01 -11.36
N GLY A 20 6.54 3.67 -12.50
CA GLY A 20 5.53 3.27 -13.48
C GLY A 20 4.10 3.70 -13.09
N PRO A 21 3.10 3.42 -13.94
CA PRO A 21 1.71 3.82 -13.71
C PRO A 21 1.09 3.20 -12.46
N LEU A 22 0.06 3.87 -11.91
CA LEU A 22 -0.69 3.43 -10.74
C LEU A 22 -1.82 2.45 -11.11
N HIS A 23 -1.73 1.23 -10.61
CA HIS A 23 -2.72 0.15 -10.79
C HIS A 23 -3.58 0.00 -9.54
N PHE A 24 -4.80 -0.52 -9.74
CA PHE A 24 -5.77 -0.82 -8.69
C PHE A 24 -6.33 -2.23 -8.88
N GLY A 25 -6.68 -2.89 -7.77
CA GLY A 25 -7.38 -4.18 -7.81
C GLY A 25 -8.02 -4.51 -6.47
N GLY A 26 -8.80 -5.59 -6.42
CA GLY A 26 -9.47 -6.02 -5.20
C GLY A 26 -10.27 -7.30 -5.35
N ILE A 27 -10.52 -7.94 -4.21
CA ILE A 27 -11.30 -9.16 -4.08
C ILE A 27 -12.71 -8.85 -3.58
N HIS A 28 -13.69 -9.57 -4.11
CA HIS A 28 -15.12 -9.39 -3.86
C HIS A 28 -15.75 -10.74 -3.51
N ASP A 29 -16.86 -10.74 -2.76
CA ASP A 29 -17.69 -11.93 -2.58
C ASP A 29 -18.66 -12.14 -3.74
N GLU A 30 -19.43 -13.23 -3.69
CA GLU A 30 -20.46 -13.62 -4.67
C GLU A 30 -21.57 -12.56 -4.84
N THR A 31 -21.73 -11.63 -3.88
CA THR A 31 -22.69 -10.53 -3.95
C THR A 31 -22.11 -9.27 -4.59
N GLY A 32 -20.83 -9.30 -4.99
CA GLY A 32 -20.08 -8.15 -5.52
C GLY A 32 -19.60 -7.18 -4.43
N LYS A 33 -19.70 -7.55 -3.15
CA LYS A 33 -19.20 -6.71 -2.04
C LYS A 33 -17.69 -6.87 -1.91
N MET A 34 -16.98 -5.73 -1.90
CA MET A 34 -15.52 -5.70 -1.79
C MET A 34 -15.05 -6.20 -0.40
N LEU A 35 -14.26 -7.27 -0.40
CA LEU A 35 -13.67 -7.87 0.79
C LEU A 35 -12.30 -7.27 1.13
N GLY A 36 -11.59 -6.79 0.11
CA GLY A 36 -10.31 -6.08 0.21
C GLY A 36 -9.85 -5.52 -1.14
N CYS A 37 -8.94 -4.55 -1.12
CA CYS A 37 -8.41 -3.87 -2.30
C CYS A 37 -6.96 -3.42 -2.09
N TYR A 38 -6.29 -3.10 -3.19
CA TYR A 38 -4.92 -2.60 -3.21
C TYR A 38 -4.72 -1.58 -4.33
N ALA A 39 -3.66 -0.77 -4.19
CA ALA A 39 -3.14 0.12 -5.20
C ALA A 39 -1.61 0.03 -5.20
N PHE A 40 -0.98 -0.05 -6.36
CA PHE A 40 0.48 -0.12 -6.49
C PHE A 40 0.96 0.52 -7.81
N TYR A 41 2.16 1.11 -7.79
CA TYR A 41 2.83 1.56 -8.99
C TYR A 41 3.62 0.41 -9.60
N GLY A 42 3.56 0.21 -10.92
CA GLY A 42 4.33 -0.87 -11.53
C GLY A 42 4.30 -0.91 -13.07
N GLN A 43 5.23 -1.68 -13.61
CA GLN A 43 5.37 -1.99 -15.03
C GLN A 43 6.20 -3.28 -15.19
N ALA A 44 6.13 -3.92 -16.36
CA ALA A 44 6.91 -5.12 -16.68
C ALA A 44 8.41 -4.93 -16.40
N ASP A 45 9.06 -6.02 -15.99
CA ASP A 45 10.46 -6.10 -15.54
C ASP A 45 10.82 -5.22 -14.31
N GLY A 46 9.86 -4.43 -13.79
CA GLY A 46 10.03 -3.56 -12.64
C GLY A 46 9.62 -4.18 -11.29
N ILE A 47 9.76 -3.39 -10.23
CA ILE A 47 9.25 -3.72 -8.88
C ILE A 47 7.91 -3.02 -8.69
N ALA A 48 6.87 -3.77 -8.33
CA ALA A 48 5.58 -3.24 -7.92
C ALA A 48 5.72 -2.52 -6.58
N ASN A 49 5.58 -1.19 -6.57
CA ASN A 49 5.69 -0.34 -5.39
C ASN A 49 4.30 -0.11 -4.78
N LEU A 50 4.00 -0.83 -3.69
CA LEU A 50 2.73 -0.80 -2.99
C LEU A 50 2.42 0.58 -2.40
N LEU A 51 1.34 1.21 -2.88
CA LEU A 51 0.81 2.47 -2.36
C LEU A 51 -0.07 2.23 -1.12
N GLN A 52 -1.04 1.32 -1.24
CA GLN A 52 -2.00 1.00 -0.18
C GLN A 52 -2.56 -0.41 -0.40
N ILE A 53 -2.90 -1.10 0.69
CA ILE A 53 -3.73 -2.31 0.69
C ILE A 53 -4.68 -2.24 1.88
N GLN A 54 -5.91 -2.73 1.72
CA GLN A 54 -6.99 -2.75 2.70
C GLN A 54 -7.77 -4.06 2.59
N ALA A 55 -8.23 -4.62 3.71
CA ALA A 55 -9.04 -5.84 3.71
C ALA A 55 -9.86 -5.98 5.00
N SER A 56 -10.99 -6.68 4.93
CA SER A 56 -11.88 -6.95 6.05
C SER A 56 -11.51 -8.25 6.77
N GLY A 57 -11.44 -8.22 8.11
CA GLY A 57 -11.35 -9.43 8.95
C GLY A 57 -10.23 -10.41 8.55
N SER A 58 -10.62 -11.60 8.11
CA SER A 58 -9.72 -12.69 7.68
C SER A 58 -9.11 -12.49 6.28
N HIS A 59 -9.64 -11.59 5.45
CA HIS A 59 -9.30 -11.49 4.02
C HIS A 59 -7.92 -10.86 3.72
N TRP A 60 -7.10 -10.55 4.74
CA TRP A 60 -5.73 -10.02 4.56
C TRP A 60 -4.84 -10.93 3.70
N GLY A 61 -4.94 -12.25 3.84
CA GLY A 61 -4.19 -13.22 3.02
C GLY A 61 -4.61 -13.16 1.55
N ALA A 62 -5.89 -13.44 1.27
CA ALA A 62 -6.43 -13.44 -0.09
C ALA A 62 -6.26 -12.10 -0.83
N THR A 63 -6.26 -10.95 -0.12
CA THR A 63 -5.99 -9.65 -0.73
C THR A 63 -4.50 -9.47 -1.09
N LEU A 64 -3.59 -10.04 -0.29
CA LEU A 64 -2.15 -10.07 -0.57
C LEU A 64 -1.83 -11.06 -1.70
N ASP A 65 -2.48 -12.22 -1.75
CA ASP A 65 -2.38 -13.16 -2.87
C ASP A 65 -2.83 -12.52 -4.18
N ALA A 66 -3.95 -11.78 -4.17
CA ALA A 66 -4.46 -11.06 -5.32
C ALA A 66 -3.54 -9.90 -5.77
N LEU A 67 -2.81 -9.26 -4.85
CA LEU A 67 -1.77 -8.28 -5.16
C LEU A 67 -0.54 -8.96 -5.82
N ILE A 68 -0.12 -10.10 -5.29
CA ILE A 68 0.99 -10.90 -5.82
C ILE A 68 0.67 -11.42 -7.23
N ALA A 69 -0.57 -11.84 -7.47
CA ALA A 69 -1.06 -12.23 -8.79
C ALA A 69 -1.01 -11.04 -9.77
N ALA A 70 -1.67 -9.92 -9.45
CA ALA A 70 -1.71 -8.76 -10.35
C ALA A 70 -0.33 -8.17 -10.66
N ALA A 71 0.60 -8.16 -9.70
CA ALA A 71 1.97 -7.75 -9.94
C ALA A 71 2.71 -8.72 -10.89
N ARG A 72 2.51 -10.03 -10.74
CA ARG A 72 3.08 -11.05 -11.64
C ARG A 72 2.51 -10.97 -13.05
N ASP A 73 1.19 -10.80 -13.18
CA ASP A 73 0.49 -10.78 -14.47
C ASP A 73 0.82 -9.50 -15.27
N LEU A 74 1.20 -8.42 -14.58
CA LEU A 74 1.80 -7.21 -15.17
C LEU A 74 3.27 -7.39 -15.58
N GLY A 75 3.91 -8.49 -15.17
CA GLY A 75 5.33 -8.78 -15.44
C GLY A 75 6.32 -8.19 -14.44
N CYS A 76 5.89 -7.75 -13.25
CA CYS A 76 6.82 -7.25 -12.22
C CYS A 76 7.63 -8.39 -11.59
N VAL A 77 8.93 -8.15 -11.37
CA VAL A 77 9.86 -9.14 -10.78
C VAL A 77 9.76 -9.28 -9.25
N GLY A 78 9.03 -8.39 -8.59
CA GLY A 78 8.81 -8.41 -7.14
C GLY A 78 7.90 -7.27 -6.67
N ILE A 79 7.61 -7.26 -5.36
CA ILE A 79 6.83 -6.20 -4.69
C ILE A 79 7.69 -5.56 -3.59
N ALA A 80 7.67 -4.24 -3.51
CA ALA A 80 8.21 -3.46 -2.39
C ALA A 80 7.09 -2.61 -1.77
N GLY A 81 7.13 -2.40 -0.45
CA GLY A 81 6.06 -1.68 0.25
C GLY A 81 6.32 -1.47 1.73
N GLN A 82 5.56 -0.56 2.34
CA GLN A 82 5.54 -0.39 3.78
C GLN A 82 4.63 -1.44 4.43
N THR A 83 5.21 -2.27 5.31
CA THR A 83 4.42 -3.19 6.15
C THR A 83 3.77 -2.45 7.34
N GLN A 84 2.80 -3.12 7.94
CA GLN A 84 2.06 -2.77 9.15
C GLN A 84 1.99 -4.05 10.01
N SER A 85 1.95 -3.91 11.35
CA SER A 85 1.92 -5.04 12.29
C SER A 85 0.86 -6.09 11.94
N ARG A 86 -0.30 -5.63 11.44
CA ARG A 86 -1.45 -6.43 11.03
C ARG A 86 -1.35 -7.18 9.68
N PHE A 87 -0.19 -7.20 9.01
CA PHE A 87 0.13 -8.20 7.97
C PHE A 87 1.16 -9.25 8.43
N MET A 88 1.87 -9.00 9.54
CA MET A 88 3.07 -9.77 9.89
C MET A 88 2.80 -11.29 10.05
N PRO A 89 1.70 -11.74 10.70
CA PRO A 89 1.38 -13.17 10.78
C PRO A 89 1.21 -13.85 9.42
N GLN A 90 0.64 -13.14 8.44
CA GLN A 90 0.46 -13.64 7.08
C GLN A 90 1.78 -13.61 6.31
N LEU A 91 2.53 -12.50 6.37
CA LEU A 91 3.81 -12.34 5.64
C LEU A 91 4.85 -13.39 6.03
N PHE A 92 4.90 -13.82 7.30
CA PHE A 92 5.77 -14.92 7.73
C PHE A 92 5.39 -16.30 7.14
N GLY A 93 4.18 -16.46 6.58
CA GLY A 93 3.75 -17.67 5.87
C GLY A 93 4.24 -17.76 4.41
N TYR A 94 4.66 -16.65 3.81
CA TYR A 94 5.11 -16.63 2.42
C TYR A 94 6.59 -16.97 2.30
N LYS A 95 6.91 -17.85 1.35
CA LYS A 95 8.29 -18.12 0.92
C LYS A 95 8.83 -16.91 0.15
N ASN A 96 10.12 -16.62 0.33
CA ASN A 96 10.86 -15.56 -0.38
C ASN A 96 10.46 -14.10 -0.02
N VAL A 97 9.86 -13.86 1.15
CA VAL A 97 9.67 -12.50 1.69
C VAL A 97 10.95 -12.01 2.37
N PHE A 98 11.40 -10.81 2.04
CA PHE A 98 12.54 -10.14 2.67
C PHE A 98 12.07 -8.87 3.42
N PHE A 99 12.29 -8.84 4.73
CA PHE A 99 12.02 -7.66 5.55
C PHE A 99 13.27 -6.77 5.62
N HIS A 100 13.25 -5.63 4.92
CA HIS A 100 14.30 -4.62 4.99
C HIS A 100 13.85 -3.43 5.85
N TYR A 101 14.69 -3.03 6.82
CA TYR A 101 14.43 -1.84 7.63
C TYR A 101 14.79 -0.57 6.85
N ALA A 102 13.82 -0.04 6.11
CA ALA A 102 13.93 1.23 5.38
C ALA A 102 13.73 2.49 6.26
N GLY A 103 13.56 2.33 7.58
CA GLY A 103 13.22 3.39 8.53
C GLY A 103 11.97 3.08 9.36
N GLY A 104 11.62 3.98 10.27
CA GLY A 104 10.46 3.84 11.16
C GLY A 104 9.82 5.19 11.50
N THR A 105 8.51 5.17 11.79
CA THR A 105 7.75 6.36 12.19
C THR A 105 7.55 6.37 13.70
N MET A 106 8.08 7.39 14.39
CA MET A 106 7.83 7.61 15.81
C MET A 106 6.60 8.50 15.99
N VAL A 107 5.51 7.94 16.54
CA VAL A 107 4.29 8.69 16.86
C VAL A 107 4.27 9.03 18.35
N ARG A 108 3.98 10.29 18.68
CA ARG A 108 3.75 10.76 20.06
C ARG A 108 2.48 11.60 20.08
N SER A 109 1.51 11.20 20.89
CA SER A 109 0.28 11.96 21.12
C SER A 109 0.13 12.36 22.60
N ARG A 110 -0.75 13.33 22.86
CA ARG A 110 -1.32 13.59 24.20
C ARG A 110 -2.72 12.96 24.37
N ILE A 111 -3.29 12.48 23.27
CA ILE A 111 -4.59 11.80 23.21
C ILE A 111 -4.31 10.30 23.41
N ALA A 112 -4.99 9.68 24.40
CA ALA A 112 -4.71 8.30 24.80
C ALA A 112 -5.16 7.32 23.71
N GLU A 113 -6.32 7.58 23.13
CA GLU A 113 -6.98 6.84 22.05
C GLU A 113 -6.09 6.74 20.81
N VAL A 114 -5.44 7.85 20.42
CA VAL A 114 -4.45 7.86 19.32
C VAL A 114 -3.20 7.06 19.68
N THR A 115 -2.79 7.07 20.96
CA THR A 115 -1.62 6.32 21.43
C THR A 115 -1.92 4.81 21.44
N GLU A 116 -3.15 4.41 21.74
CA GLU A 116 -3.57 3.01 21.72
C GLU A 116 -3.79 2.50 20.30
N ALA A 117 -4.41 3.30 19.41
CA ALA A 117 -4.53 2.98 17.98
C ALA A 117 -3.16 2.69 17.31
N VAL A 118 -2.11 3.42 17.71
CA VAL A 118 -0.72 3.15 17.28
C VAL A 118 -0.18 1.83 17.85
N ARG A 119 -0.55 1.44 19.07
CA ARG A 119 -0.09 0.21 19.74
C ARG A 119 -0.78 -1.04 19.20
N SER A 120 -2.09 -0.97 18.98
CA SER A 120 -2.90 -2.05 18.41
C SER A 120 -2.66 -2.24 16.91
N GLY A 121 -2.18 -1.20 16.22
CA GLY A 121 -2.09 -1.17 14.76
C GLY A 121 -3.40 -0.78 14.07
N ASP A 122 -4.40 -0.29 14.82
CA ASP A 122 -5.66 0.26 14.32
C ASP A 122 -5.48 1.73 13.86
N ILE A 123 -4.42 1.99 13.09
CA ILE A 123 -4.10 3.30 12.52
C ILE A 123 -3.35 3.15 11.20
N PHE A 124 -3.66 4.01 10.24
CA PHE A 124 -2.95 4.09 8.97
C PHE A 124 -1.76 5.06 9.09
N ILE A 125 -0.55 4.52 8.93
CA ILE A 125 0.70 5.28 8.88
C ILE A 125 1.35 5.01 7.52
N GLY A 126 1.77 6.07 6.82
CA GLY A 126 2.28 5.96 5.45
C GLY A 126 1.17 5.65 4.45
N GLY A 127 1.56 5.09 3.30
CA GLY A 127 0.66 4.94 2.15
C GLY A 127 -0.02 6.27 1.81
N LEU A 128 -1.34 6.24 1.59
CA LEU A 128 -2.14 7.45 1.31
C LEU A 128 -2.22 8.46 2.48
N MET A 129 -1.85 8.09 3.70
CA MET A 129 -1.76 9.02 4.86
C MET A 129 -0.39 9.71 4.96
N GLY A 130 0.59 9.29 4.15
CA GLY A 130 1.88 9.95 4.02
C GLY A 130 1.92 10.91 2.84
N ASP A 131 3.14 11.25 2.42
CA ASP A 131 3.49 12.11 1.30
C ASP A 131 4.26 11.37 0.18
N ARG A 132 4.76 10.15 0.45
CA ARG A 132 5.61 9.36 -0.47
C ARG A 132 4.96 8.96 -1.80
N TRP A 133 3.65 9.15 -1.95
CA TRP A 133 2.92 8.98 -3.22
C TRP A 133 2.93 10.23 -4.09
N THR A 134 3.33 11.38 -3.56
CA THR A 134 3.51 12.60 -4.34
C THR A 134 4.69 12.47 -5.29
N ARG A 135 4.63 13.21 -6.41
CA ARG A 135 5.72 13.32 -7.38
C ARG A 135 7.03 13.79 -6.73
N LEU A 136 6.96 14.80 -5.85
CA LEU A 136 8.11 15.39 -5.15
C LEU A 136 8.93 14.39 -4.32
N SER A 137 8.34 13.24 -3.95
CA SER A 137 9.05 12.21 -3.18
C SER A 137 10.00 11.33 -4.01
N SER A 138 9.95 11.37 -5.36
CA SER A 138 10.73 10.42 -6.18
C SER A 138 10.89 10.74 -7.66
N ASP A 139 10.00 11.51 -8.27
CA ASP A 139 10.13 11.88 -9.68
C ASP A 139 11.36 12.76 -9.85
N ASP A 140 12.11 12.58 -10.94
CA ASP A 140 13.14 13.55 -11.31
C ASP A 140 12.47 14.79 -11.93
N PHE A 141 12.80 15.96 -11.40
CA PHE A 141 12.34 17.27 -11.89
C PHE A 141 13.41 18.00 -12.71
N GLY A 142 14.55 17.35 -12.94
CA GLY A 142 15.65 17.83 -13.75
C GLY A 142 16.91 18.10 -12.93
N ARG A 143 17.93 17.28 -13.16
CA ARG A 143 19.12 17.87 -13.77
C ARG A 143 18.83 18.08 -15.25
N VAL A 144 18.89 19.33 -15.69
CA VAL A 144 18.93 19.75 -17.11
C VAL A 144 20.40 19.92 -17.50
#